data_AF-A0AAN4W568-F1
#
_entry.id   AF-A0AAN4W568-F1
#
_cell.length_a   1.000
_cell.length_b   1.000
_cell.length_c   1.000
_cell.angle_alpha   90.00
_cell.angle_beta   90.00
_cell.angle_gamma   90.00
#
_symmetry.space_group_name_H-M   'P 1'
#
loop_
_entity.id
_entity.type
_entity.pdbx_description
1 polymer ?
#
loop_
_entity_poly.entity_id
_entity_poly.type
_entity_poly.pdbx_seq_one_letter_code
_entity_poly.pdbx_strand_id
1 'polypeptide(L)'
;MVLAMAAEIERDLISKRTTEALAAKRKMGIKLGRPKGPGKSKLDPFTEEIQALLNNGSTQKFIAKKYNTTPANLHNWMKKNKIKRLDLGG
;
A
#
# COMPACT_ATOMS: atom_id res chain seq x y z
N MET A 1 -42.09 -11.55 0.98
CA MET A 1 -41.35 -12.51 1.84
C MET A 1 -40.50 -13.48 1.02
N VAL A 2 -41.04 -14.15 -0.01
CA VAL A 2 -40.29 -15.15 -0.81
C VAL A 2 -39.06 -14.57 -1.54
N LEU A 3 -39.17 -13.38 -2.15
CA LEU A 3 -38.05 -12.76 -2.88
C LEU A 3 -36.89 -12.33 -1.95
N ALA A 4 -37.20 -11.94 -0.72
CA ALA A 4 -36.18 -11.57 0.28
C ALA A 4 -35.38 -12.80 0.74
N MET A 5 -36.08 -13.92 1.01
CA MET A 5 -35.44 -15.19 1.34
C MET A 5 -34.58 -15.72 0.20
N ALA A 6 -35.06 -15.64 -1.04
CA ALA A 6 -34.28 -16.04 -2.22
C ALA A 6 -32.98 -15.22 -2.34
N ALA A 7 -33.06 -13.90 -2.12
CA ALA A 7 -31.90 -13.02 -2.14
C ALA A 7 -30.91 -13.31 -0.99
N GLU A 8 -31.40 -13.71 0.19
CA GLU A 8 -30.55 -14.14 1.31
C GLU A 8 -29.79 -15.43 0.98
N ILE A 9 -30.50 -16.43 0.46
CA ILE A 9 -29.91 -17.72 0.05
C ILE A 9 -28.85 -17.51 -1.03
N GLU A 10 -29.10 -16.65 -2.01
CA GLU A 10 -28.14 -16.34 -3.07
C GLU A 10 -26.85 -15.72 -2.52
N ARG A 11 -26.97 -14.76 -1.59
CA ARG A 11 -25.81 -14.17 -0.92
C ARG A 11 -24.98 -15.21 -0.16
N ASP A 12 -25.66 -16.11 0.54
CA ASP A 12 -25.00 -17.19 1.28
C ASP A 12 -24.26 -18.16 0.35
N LEU A 13 -24.88 -18.51 -0.79
CA LEU A 13 -24.25 -19.37 -1.80
C LEU A 13 -23.00 -18.71 -2.41
N ILE A 14 -23.05 -17.40 -2.69
CA ILE A 14 -21.89 -16.63 -3.18
C ILE A 14 -20.76 -16.60 -2.13
N SER A 15 -21.11 -16.39 -0.87
CA SER A 15 -20.16 -16.37 0.25
C SER A 15 -19.49 -17.73 0.45
N LYS A 16 -20.27 -18.81 0.43
CA LYS A 16 -19.75 -20.19 0.53
C LYS A 16 -18.77 -20.49 -0.61
N ARG A 17 -19.17 -20.20 -1.85
CA ARG A 17 -18.34 -20.45 -3.03
C ARG A 17 -17.00 -19.71 -2.98
N THR A 18 -17.02 -18.43 -2.58
CA THR A 18 -15.77 -17.64 -2.46
C THR A 18 -14.89 -18.14 -1.32
N THR A 19 -15.48 -18.49 -0.17
CA THR A 19 -14.75 -19.05 0.98
C THR A 19 -14.06 -20.37 0.63
N GLU A 20 -14.77 -21.29 -0.03
CA GLU A 20 -14.24 -22.58 -0.47
C GLU A 20 -13.10 -22.41 -1.49
N ALA A 21 -13.27 -21.52 -2.47
CA ALA A 21 -12.23 -21.24 -3.45
C ALA A 21 -10.96 -20.64 -2.81
N LEU A 22 -11.11 -19.74 -1.83
CA LEU A 22 -9.97 -19.20 -1.08
C LEU A 22 -9.30 -20.28 -0.22
N ALA A 23 -10.07 -21.16 0.40
CA ALA A 23 -9.54 -22.29 1.17
C ALA A 23 -8.74 -23.26 0.29
N ALA A 24 -9.26 -23.59 -0.90
CA ALA A 24 -8.54 -24.40 -1.89
C ALA A 24 -7.22 -23.75 -2.32
N LYS A 25 -7.22 -22.44 -2.63
CA LYS A 25 -5.99 -21.70 -2.95
C LYS A 25 -4.96 -21.73 -1.81
N ARG A 26 -5.41 -21.57 -0.55
CA ARG A 26 -4.52 -21.70 0.61
C ARG A 26 -3.92 -23.11 0.72
N LYS A 27 -4.72 -24.16 0.50
CA LYS A 27 -4.26 -25.56 0.51
C LYS A 27 -3.24 -25.87 -0.59
N MET A 28 -3.37 -25.22 -1.76
CA MET A 28 -2.40 -25.27 -2.85
C MET A 28 -1.10 -24.49 -2.56
N GLY A 29 -0.98 -23.87 -1.38
CA GLY A 29 0.18 -23.04 -1.02
C GLY A 29 0.17 -21.65 -1.63
N ILE A 30 -0.91 -21.24 -2.29
CA ILE A 30 -1.04 -19.89 -2.85
C ILE A 30 -1.24 -18.89 -1.71
N LYS A 31 -0.31 -17.95 -1.57
CA LYS A 31 -0.42 -16.89 -0.58
C LYS A 31 -1.50 -15.89 -0.98
N LEU A 32 -2.53 -15.78 -0.15
CA LEU A 32 -3.59 -14.77 -0.30
C LEU A 32 -3.23 -13.48 0.44
N GLY A 33 -3.78 -12.36 -0.03
CA GLY A 33 -3.59 -11.04 0.56
C GLY A 33 -2.32 -10.31 0.08
N ARG A 34 -1.88 -9.32 0.85
CA ARG A 34 -0.75 -8.46 0.48
C ARG A 34 0.56 -9.28 0.43
N PRO A 35 1.38 -9.12 -0.63
CA PRO A 35 2.69 -9.78 -0.70
C PRO A 35 3.59 -9.41 0.49
N LYS A 36 4.48 -10.34 0.88
CA LYS A 36 5.40 -10.12 2.02
C LYS A 36 6.47 -9.10 1.61
N GLY A 37 6.84 -8.23 2.55
CA GLY A 37 8.00 -7.35 2.39
C GLY A 37 7.68 -6.03 1.68
N PRO A 38 8.69 -5.15 1.58
CA PRO A 38 8.51 -3.83 1.02
C PRO A 38 8.43 -3.92 -0.51
N GLY A 39 7.21 -3.80 -1.05
CA GLY A 39 6.97 -3.75 -2.49
C GLY A 39 7.59 -2.53 -3.16
N LYS A 40 7.41 -2.45 -4.50
CA LYS A 40 7.71 -1.25 -5.27
C LYS A 40 6.87 -0.08 -4.76
N SER A 41 7.50 1.07 -4.60
CA SER A 41 6.81 2.31 -4.23
C SER A 41 6.57 3.14 -5.49
N LYS A 42 5.46 3.88 -5.49
CA LYS A 42 5.21 4.92 -6.50
C LYS A 42 6.25 6.06 -6.47
N LEU A 43 7.04 6.14 -5.40
CA LEU A 43 8.11 7.13 -5.22
C LEU A 43 9.43 6.68 -5.85
N ASP A 44 9.60 5.39 -6.17
CA ASP A 44 10.85 4.84 -6.70
C ASP A 44 11.32 5.56 -7.99
N PRO A 45 10.44 5.91 -8.96
CA PRO A 45 10.85 6.66 -10.16
C PRO A 45 11.29 8.11 -9.89
N PHE A 46 10.92 8.68 -8.75
CA PHE A 46 11.17 10.09 -8.41
C PHE A 46 12.31 10.25 -7.40
N THR A 47 13.15 9.22 -7.25
CA THR A 47 14.18 9.18 -6.21
C THR A 47 15.12 10.37 -6.27
N GLU A 48 15.63 10.69 -7.45
CA GLU A 48 16.56 11.80 -7.68
C GLU A 48 15.91 13.16 -7.38
N GLU A 49 14.68 13.36 -7.84
CA GLU A 49 13.93 14.59 -7.62
C GLU A 49 13.61 14.79 -6.13
N ILE A 50 13.18 13.72 -5.45
CA ILE A 50 12.91 13.76 -4.00
C ILE A 50 14.19 14.09 -3.23
N GLN A 51 15.33 13.52 -3.62
CA GLN A 51 16.62 13.82 -3.01
C GLN A 51 17.01 15.28 -3.22
N ALA A 52 16.84 15.82 -4.43
CA ALA A 52 17.09 17.23 -4.72
C ALA A 52 16.19 18.17 -3.90
N LEU A 53 14.91 17.83 -3.75
CA LEU A 53 13.97 18.57 -2.89
C LEU A 53 14.38 18.49 -1.42
N LEU A 54 14.80 17.34 -0.92
CA LEU A 54 15.28 17.23 0.46
C LEU A 54 16.55 18.06 0.69
N ASN A 55 17.46 18.06 -0.29
CA ASN A 55 18.72 18.82 -0.23
C ASN A 55 18.50 20.33 -0.33
N ASN A 56 17.43 20.79 -1.00
CA ASN A 56 17.08 22.21 -1.06
C ASN A 56 16.35 22.73 0.20
N GLY A 57 16.15 21.87 1.20
CA GLY A 57 15.46 22.22 2.45
C GLY A 57 13.94 22.03 2.42
N SER A 58 13.36 21.44 1.37
CA SER A 58 11.92 21.17 1.32
C SER A 58 11.49 20.24 2.46
N THR A 59 10.37 20.57 3.10
CA THR A 59 9.82 19.74 4.18
C THR A 59 9.24 18.43 3.64
N GLN A 60 9.32 17.35 4.42
CA GLN A 60 8.69 16.08 4.08
C GLN A 60 7.18 16.23 3.85
N LYS A 61 6.50 17.16 4.54
CA LYS A 61 5.07 17.44 4.34
C LYS A 61 4.80 18.01 2.95
N PHE A 62 5.63 18.94 2.48
CA PHE A 62 5.53 19.49 1.14
C PHE A 62 5.75 18.42 0.07
N ILE A 63 6.83 17.64 0.19
CA ILE A 63 7.17 16.55 -0.73
C ILE A 63 6.05 15.51 -0.75
N ALA A 64 5.53 15.12 0.42
CA ALA A 64 4.43 14.16 0.51
C ALA A 64 3.18 14.65 -0.23
N LYS A 65 2.83 15.94 -0.08
CA LYS A 65 1.72 16.55 -0.82
C LYS A 65 1.98 16.55 -2.33
N LYS A 66 3.20 16.88 -2.77
CA LYS A 66 3.60 16.90 -4.18
C LYS A 66 3.39 15.56 -4.88
N TYR A 67 3.78 14.45 -4.23
CA TYR A 67 3.62 13.09 -4.79
C TYR A 67 2.33 12.38 -4.34
N ASN A 68 1.36 13.16 -3.84
CA ASN A 68 0.06 12.69 -3.36
C ASN A 68 0.16 11.49 -2.39
N THR A 69 1.09 11.57 -1.45
CA THR A 69 1.38 10.53 -0.46
C THR A 69 1.27 11.09 0.95
N THR A 70 1.21 10.21 1.95
CA THR A 70 1.28 10.63 3.35
C THR A 70 2.74 10.89 3.77
N PRO A 71 2.99 11.79 4.75
CA PRO A 71 4.32 11.98 5.32
C PRO A 71 4.89 10.67 5.92
N ALA A 72 4.04 9.84 6.51
CA ALA A 72 4.45 8.53 7.03
C ALA A 72 4.93 7.58 5.93
N ASN A 73 4.25 7.54 4.77
CA ASN A 73 4.71 6.72 3.65
C ASN A 73 6.04 7.26 3.08
N LEU A 74 6.20 8.58 2.95
CA LEU A 74 7.46 9.18 2.52
C LEU A 74 8.59 8.86 3.50
N HIS A 75 8.37 9.01 4.80
CA HIS A 75 9.34 8.68 5.84
C HIS A 75 9.77 7.20 5.79
N ASN A 76 8.81 6.28 5.69
CA ASN A 76 9.10 4.85 5.59
C ASN A 76 9.87 4.52 4.31
N TRP A 77 9.53 5.18 3.21
CA TRP A 77 10.24 5.05 1.94
C TRP A 77 11.67 5.60 2.02
N MET A 78 11.88 6.75 2.68
CA MET A 78 13.22 7.28 2.94
C MET A 78 14.06 6.32 3.79
N LYS A 79 13.49 5.75 4.87
CA LYS A 79 14.15 4.76 5.73
C LYS A 79 14.52 3.49 4.96
N LYS A 80 13.63 3.02 4.08
CA LYS A 80 13.88 1.87 3.19
C LYS A 80 15.05 2.12 2.24
N ASN A 81 15.11 3.31 1.64
CA ASN A 81 16.12 3.67 0.63
C ASN A 81 17.38 4.32 1.23
N LYS A 82 17.51 4.37 2.56
CA LYS A 82 18.64 4.98 3.28
C LYS A 82 18.89 6.45 2.91
N ILE A 83 17.83 7.18 2.56
CA ILE A 83 17.90 8.60 2.24
C ILE A 83 17.94 9.39 3.53
N LYS A 84 19.03 10.15 3.73
CA LYS A 84 19.17 11.10 4.82
C LYS A 84 18.85 12.50 4.33
N ARG A 85 18.18 13.28 5.16
CA ARG A 85 18.11 14.73 4.99
C ARG A 85 19.50 15.28 5.31
N LEU A 86 20.07 16.14 4.46
CA LEU A 86 21.21 16.95 4.87
C LEU A 86 20.70 17.93 5.94
N ASP A 87 21.28 17.85 7.13
CA ASP A 87 21.01 18.78 8.21
C ASP A 87 21.54 20.17 7.80
N LEU A 88 20.73 20.92 7.05
CA LEU A 88 20.89 22.36 6.90
C LEU A 88 20.41 22.96 8.22
N GLY A 89 21.37 23.05 9.16
CA GLY A 89 21.16 23.41 10.55
C GLY A 89 20.28 24.63 10.76
N GLY A 90 19.50 24.57 11.84
CA GLY A 90 19.21 25.74 12.66
C GLY A 90 20.28 25.85 13.74
#